data_AF-A0A6L5EM91-F1
#
_entry.id   AF-A0A6L5EM91-F1
#
_cell.length_a   1.000
_cell.length_b   1.000
_cell.length_c   1.000
_cell.angle_alpha   90.00
_cell.angle_beta   90.00
_cell.angle_gamma   90.00
#
_symmetry.space_group_name_H-M   'P 1'
#
loop_
_entity.id
_entity.type
_entity.pdbx_description
1 polymer ?
#
loop_
_entity_poly.entity_id
_entity_poly.type
_entity_poly.pdbx_seq_one_letter_code
_entity_poly.pdbx_strand_id
1 'polypeptide(L)'
;MSETQEARADPLPHASDLGTFYTYRPTTPKRVLSGLSLGIAGIFLFAALHGLRVYQGDDALWNLSAGLLYTLATGLPGGYWLAHTLLDTQRVQRWATEQEAYSTNWQWLAENEAHSLTHPLPRLPALPRRRWWAVWLTGATLFVLAASLGNNMSVA
;
A
#
# COMPACT_ATOMS: atom_id res chain seq x y z
N MET A 1 -33.29 -30.82 30.18
CA MET A 1 -32.87 -31.76 29.13
C MET A 1 -33.20 -31.10 27.80
N SER A 2 -32.30 -30.55 26.99
CA SER A 2 -30.83 -30.44 26.97
C SER A 2 -30.55 -29.15 26.17
N GLU A 3 -29.89 -28.13 26.72
CA GLU A 3 -28.45 -27.90 26.58
C GLU A 3 -27.84 -28.55 25.33
N THR A 4 -27.67 -27.75 24.27
CA THR A 4 -26.42 -27.59 23.51
C THR A 4 -26.67 -26.56 22.41
N GLN A 5 -26.69 -25.29 22.82
CA GLN A 5 -26.43 -24.19 21.92
C GLN A 5 -24.94 -24.33 21.57
N GLU A 6 -24.66 -24.97 20.43
CA GLU A 6 -23.33 -25.00 19.83
C GLU A 6 -22.89 -23.55 19.61
N ALA A 7 -22.26 -22.99 20.64
CA ALA A 7 -21.36 -21.88 20.48
C ALA A 7 -20.32 -22.36 19.48
N ARG A 8 -20.49 -21.97 18.21
CA ARG A 8 -19.41 -21.96 17.23
C ARG A 8 -18.28 -21.18 17.88
N ALA A 9 -17.34 -21.91 18.46
CA ALA A 9 -16.07 -21.37 18.88
C ALA A 9 -15.42 -20.89 17.58
N ASP A 10 -15.56 -19.60 17.28
CA ASP A 10 -14.79 -18.98 16.23
C ASP A 10 -13.32 -19.34 16.47
N PRO A 11 -12.62 -19.89 15.47
CA PRO A 11 -11.25 -20.34 15.64
C PRO A 11 -10.42 -19.17 16.17
N LEU A 12 -9.69 -19.42 17.26
CA LEU A 12 -8.81 -18.44 17.87
C LEU A 12 -7.92 -17.82 16.79
N PRO A 13 -7.89 -16.49 16.62
CA PRO A 13 -7.04 -15.87 15.62
C PRO A 13 -5.59 -16.17 15.96
N HIS A 14 -4.86 -16.67 14.97
CA HIS A 14 -3.45 -16.99 15.11
C HIS A 14 -2.67 -15.72 15.48
N ALA A 15 -1.66 -15.85 16.36
CA ALA A 15 -0.76 -14.77 16.77
C ALA A 15 -0.10 -14.00 15.58
N SER A 16 -0.20 -14.53 14.36
CA SER A 16 0.17 -13.88 13.11
C SER A 16 -0.58 -12.58 12.82
N ASP A 17 -1.82 -12.42 13.30
CA ASP A 17 -2.72 -11.36 12.84
C ASP A 17 -2.36 -10.00 13.45
N LEU A 18 -1.89 -9.98 14.70
CA LEU A 18 -1.33 -8.79 15.37
C LEU A 18 0.00 -8.37 14.73
N GLY A 19 0.86 -9.33 14.38
CA GLY A 19 2.15 -9.07 13.73
C GLY A 19 2.00 -8.36 12.38
N THR A 20 0.96 -8.67 11.61
CA THR A 20 0.62 -7.95 10.36
C THR A 20 0.19 -6.50 10.60
N PHE A 21 -0.53 -6.20 11.68
CA PHE A 21 -0.97 -4.83 11.97
C PHE A 21 0.21 -3.88 12.21
N TYR A 22 1.16 -4.24 13.08
CA TYR A 22 2.34 -3.39 13.33
C TYR A 22 3.25 -3.29 12.11
N THR A 23 3.36 -4.36 11.31
CA THR A 23 4.15 -4.35 10.08
C THR A 23 3.62 -3.33 9.06
N TYR A 24 2.30 -3.17 8.96
CA TYR A 24 1.66 -2.28 8.00
C TYR A 24 1.22 -0.93 8.57
N ARG A 25 1.53 -0.66 9.85
CA ARG A 25 1.23 0.64 10.47
C ARG A 25 1.77 1.78 9.61
N PRO A 26 0.94 2.80 9.30
CA PRO A 26 1.38 3.97 8.58
C PRO A 26 2.31 4.81 9.46
N THR A 27 3.61 4.62 9.28
CA THR A 27 4.64 5.43 9.94
C THR A 27 5.03 6.62 9.04
N THR A 28 5.49 7.71 9.65
CA THR A 28 6.00 8.91 8.95
C THR A 28 6.97 8.57 7.81
N PRO A 29 7.99 7.72 7.98
CA PRO A 29 8.90 7.38 6.88
C PRO A 29 8.20 6.68 5.70
N LYS A 30 7.27 5.76 5.95
CA LYS A 30 6.54 5.06 4.86
C LYS A 30 5.66 6.03 4.07
N ARG A 31 5.07 7.03 4.74
CA ARG A 31 4.30 8.10 4.08
C ARG A 31 5.18 8.98 3.20
N VAL A 32 6.33 9.41 3.72
CA VAL A 32 7.31 10.22 2.96
C VAL A 32 7.81 9.45 1.75
N LEU A 33 8.21 8.19 1.91
CA LEU A 33 8.69 7.36 0.80
C LEU A 33 7.61 7.14 -0.27
N SER A 34 6.36 6.91 0.14
CA SER A 34 5.24 6.79 -0.80
C SER A 34 4.96 8.10 -1.53
N GLY A 35 5.05 9.23 -0.82
CA GLY A 35 4.94 10.57 -1.41
C GLY A 35 6.05 10.87 -2.41
N LEU A 36 7.30 10.52 -2.08
CA LEU A 36 8.45 10.66 -3.00
C LEU A 36 8.28 9.79 -4.25
N SER A 37 7.86 8.53 -4.08
CA SER A 37 7.55 7.62 -5.19
C SER A 37 6.50 8.20 -6.13
N LEU A 38 5.40 8.74 -5.59
CA LEU A 38 4.36 9.40 -6.39
C LEU A 38 4.84 10.72 -7.02
N GLY A 39 5.69 11.48 -6.32
CA GLY A 39 6.29 12.71 -6.85
C GLY A 39 7.19 12.43 -8.06
N ILE A 40 8.05 11.42 -7.96
CA ILE A 40 8.90 10.96 -9.07
C ILE A 40 8.04 10.48 -10.24
N ALA A 41 7.00 9.69 -9.98
CA ALA A 41 6.07 9.24 -11.01
C ALA A 41 5.38 10.42 -11.72
N GLY A 42 5.01 11.46 -10.96
CA GLY A 42 4.46 12.70 -11.48
C GLY A 42 5.42 13.47 -12.39
N ILE A 43 6.72 13.52 -12.05
CA ILE A 43 7.75 14.12 -12.90
C ILE A 43 7.88 13.34 -14.22
N PHE A 44 7.93 12.01 -14.17
CA PHE A 44 7.99 11.20 -15.40
C PHE A 44 6.73 11.37 -16.25
N LEU A 45 5.55 11.47 -15.62
CA LEU A 45 4.30 11.67 -16.35
C LEU A 45 4.29 13.04 -17.02
N PHE A 46 4.73 14.06 -16.30
CA PHE A 46 4.87 15.41 -16.84
C PHE A 46 5.85 15.44 -18.02
N ALA A 47 7.02 14.80 -17.89
CA ALA A 47 7.99 14.70 -18.98
C ALA A 47 7.43 13.96 -20.20
N ALA A 48 6.68 12.88 -20.00
CA ALA A 48 6.02 12.12 -21.06
C ALA A 48 5.02 12.98 -21.83
N LEU A 49 4.16 13.69 -21.10
CA LEU A 49 3.13 14.56 -21.67
C LEU A 49 3.73 15.82 -22.33
N HIS A 50 4.79 16.38 -21.76
CA HIS A 50 5.50 17.50 -22.34
C HIS A 50 6.21 17.09 -23.64
N GLY A 51 6.81 15.90 -23.68
CA GLY A 51 7.46 15.38 -24.87
C GLY A 51 6.52 15.20 -26.07
N LEU A 52 5.22 14.95 -25.85
CA LEU A 52 4.22 14.93 -26.94
C LEU A 52 4.11 16.26 -27.69
N ARG A 53 4.48 17.39 -27.07
CA ARG A 53 4.50 18.71 -27.73
C ARG A 53 5.82 19.02 -28.42
N VAL A 54 6.91 18.38 -27.98
CA VAL A 54 8.28 18.67 -28.42
C VAL A 54 8.71 17.76 -29.57
N TYR A 55 8.35 16.48 -29.50
CA TYR A 55 8.68 15.48 -30.52
C TYR A 55 7.54 15.31 -31.53
N GLN A 56 7.86 14.86 -32.74
CA GLN A 56 6.89 14.58 -33.80
C GLN A 56 7.06 13.14 -34.32
N GLY A 57 6.00 12.57 -34.86
CA GLY A 57 6.04 11.22 -35.45
C GLY A 57 6.28 10.12 -34.41
N ASP A 58 7.02 9.09 -34.82
CA ASP A 58 7.24 7.88 -34.00
C ASP A 58 8.03 8.17 -32.72
N ASP A 59 8.91 9.18 -32.72
CA ASP A 59 9.67 9.59 -31.53
C ASP A 59 8.77 10.09 -30.40
N ALA A 60 7.65 10.74 -30.73
CA ALA A 60 6.67 11.18 -29.74
C ALA A 60 5.95 10.00 -29.09
N LEU A 61 5.63 8.97 -29.87
CA LEU A 61 5.00 7.74 -29.38
C LEU A 61 5.96 6.93 -28.50
N TRP A 62 7.23 6.84 -28.89
CA TRP A 62 8.25 6.16 -28.10
C TRP A 62 8.52 6.87 -26.78
N ASN A 63 8.69 8.20 -26.81
CA ASN A 63 8.89 9.00 -25.60
C ASN A 63 7.67 8.90 -24.66
N LEU A 64 6.45 8.97 -25.19
CA LEU A 64 5.24 8.78 -24.38
C LEU A 64 5.21 7.39 -23.74
N SER A 65 5.49 6.34 -24.52
CA SER A 65 5.44 4.96 -24.04
C SER A 65 6.49 4.70 -22.95
N ALA A 66 7.72 5.14 -23.17
CA ALA A 66 8.79 5.03 -22.17
C ALA A 66 8.46 5.83 -20.91
N GLY A 67 7.95 7.05 -21.06
CA GLY A 67 7.55 7.90 -19.95
C GLY A 67 6.42 7.30 -19.11
N LEU A 68 5.38 6.74 -19.75
CA LEU A 68 4.29 6.05 -19.06
C LEU A 68 4.79 4.81 -18.30
N LEU A 69 5.70 4.03 -18.88
CA LEU A 69 6.28 2.86 -18.20
C LEU A 69 7.12 3.27 -16.99
N TYR A 70 7.92 4.34 -17.07
CA TYR A 70 8.65 4.87 -15.91
C TYR A 70 7.72 5.42 -14.84
N THR A 71 6.65 6.13 -15.22
CA THR A 71 5.61 6.58 -14.27
C THR A 71 4.98 5.40 -13.54
N LEU A 72 4.61 4.34 -14.27
CA LEU A 72 4.03 3.15 -13.66
C LEU A 72 5.03 2.42 -12.76
N ALA A 73 6.26 2.20 -13.22
CA ALA A 73 7.32 1.52 -12.46
C ALA A 73 7.62 2.21 -11.12
N THR A 74 7.68 3.54 -11.14
CA THR A 74 8.01 4.36 -9.96
C THR A 74 6.79 4.67 -9.09
N GLY A 75 5.60 4.79 -9.68
CA GLY A 75 4.37 5.13 -8.98
C GLY A 75 3.66 3.92 -8.35
N LEU A 76 3.81 2.71 -8.91
CA LEU A 76 3.17 1.50 -8.40
C LEU A 76 3.48 1.20 -6.93
N PRO A 77 4.74 1.23 -6.45
CA PRO A 77 5.03 0.96 -5.04
C PRO A 77 4.35 1.94 -4.08
N GLY A 78 4.44 3.25 -4.35
CA GLY A 78 3.83 4.30 -3.53
C GLY A 78 2.31 4.30 -3.59
N GLY A 79 1.73 4.15 -4.79
CA GLY A 79 0.29 4.06 -5.00
C GLY A 79 -0.32 2.82 -4.35
N TYR A 80 0.33 1.65 -4.52
CA TYR A 80 -0.08 0.41 -3.87
C TYR A 80 -0.06 0.53 -2.35
N TRP A 81 1.00 1.11 -1.79
CA TRP A 81 1.09 1.34 -0.35
C TRP A 81 -0.06 2.20 0.16
N LEU A 82 -0.31 3.32 -0.52
CA LEU A 82 -1.29 4.33 -0.11
C LEU A 82 -2.72 3.81 -0.22
N ALA A 83 -3.06 3.16 -1.34
CA ALA A 83 -4.38 2.57 -1.55
C ALA A 83 -4.72 1.53 -0.47
N HIS A 84 -3.80 0.59 -0.20
CA HIS A 84 -4.03 -0.39 0.86
C HIS A 84 -4.05 0.23 2.25
N THR A 85 -3.26 1.29 2.50
CA THR A 85 -3.30 1.99 3.78
C THR A 85 -4.63 2.69 4.01
N LEU A 86 -5.24 3.27 2.98
CA LEU A 86 -6.57 3.87 3.08
C LEU A 86 -7.63 2.80 3.38
N LEU A 87 -7.60 1.67 2.69
CA LEU A 87 -8.52 0.54 2.93
C LEU A 87 -8.36 -0.03 4.34
N ASP A 88 -7.12 -0.20 4.81
CA ASP A 88 -6.82 -0.68 6.15
C ASP A 88 -7.33 0.31 7.21
N THR A 89 -7.13 1.62 6.98
CA THR A 89 -7.62 2.67 7.89
C THR A 89 -9.15 2.66 7.95
N GLN A 90 -9.84 2.53 6.82
CA GLN A 90 -11.30 2.46 6.77
C GLN A 90 -11.84 1.21 7.49
N ARG A 91 -11.18 0.05 7.30
CA ARG A 91 -11.57 -1.20 7.98
C ARG A 91 -11.43 -1.08 9.50
N VAL A 92 -10.32 -0.50 9.95
CA VAL A 92 -10.05 -0.27 11.38
C VAL A 92 -11.01 0.76 11.95
N GLN A 93 -11.31 1.84 11.24
CA GLN A 93 -12.30 2.84 11.66
C GLN A 93 -13.69 2.23 11.79
N ARG A 94 -14.13 1.41 10.82
CA ARG A 94 -15.43 0.73 10.88
C ARG A 94 -15.52 -0.18 12.10
N TRP A 95 -14.51 -1.02 12.31
CA TRP A 95 -14.40 -1.87 13.50
C TRP A 95 -14.44 -1.07 14.81
N ALA A 96 -13.72 0.06 14.87
CA ALA A 96 -13.68 0.91 16.07
C ALA A 96 -15.03 1.59 16.35
N THR A 97 -15.80 1.89 15.30
CA THR A 97 -17.14 2.50 15.42
C THR A 97 -18.15 1.47 15.90
N GLU A 98 -18.05 0.22 15.44
CA GLU A 98 -18.92 -0.90 15.86
C GLU A 98 -18.68 -1.33 17.31
N GLN A 99 -17.51 -1.04 17.89
CA GLN A 99 -17.19 -1.41 19.27
C GLN A 99 -17.46 -0.34 20.33
N GLU A 100 -17.97 0.85 19.96
CA GLU A 100 -18.46 2.00 20.78
C GLU A 100 -17.54 2.54 21.92
N ALA A 101 -16.78 1.71 22.62
CA ALA A 101 -15.91 2.02 23.76
C ALA A 101 -14.54 2.63 23.38
N TYR A 102 -14.17 2.69 22.10
CA TYR A 102 -12.79 3.00 21.68
C TYR A 102 -12.64 4.07 20.61
N SER A 103 -13.72 4.77 20.25
CA SER A 103 -13.69 5.86 19.27
C SER A 103 -12.79 7.05 19.68
N THR A 104 -12.43 7.18 20.96
CA THR A 104 -11.88 8.44 21.48
C THR A 104 -10.35 8.53 21.53
N ASN A 105 -9.55 7.45 21.57
CA ASN A 105 -8.09 7.62 21.60
C ASN A 105 -7.27 6.38 21.20
N TRP A 106 -7.09 6.19 19.89
CA TRP A 106 -6.25 5.13 19.31
C TRP A 106 -4.77 5.21 19.70
N GLN A 107 -4.23 6.42 19.89
CA GLN A 107 -2.84 6.62 20.33
C GLN A 107 -2.64 6.11 21.76
N TRP A 108 -3.63 6.35 22.63
CA TRP A 108 -3.61 5.90 24.02
C TRP A 108 -3.66 4.38 24.13
N LEU A 109 -4.40 3.67 23.26
CA LEU A 109 -4.44 2.21 23.26
C LEU A 109 -3.09 1.60 22.84
N ALA A 110 -2.50 2.11 21.75
CA ALA A 110 -1.21 1.61 21.25
C ALA A 110 -0.04 1.92 22.20
N GLU A 111 -0.14 2.96 23.01
CA GLU A 111 0.87 3.33 24.02
C GLU A 111 0.67 2.58 25.36
N ASN A 112 -0.57 2.25 25.73
CA ASN A 112 -0.88 1.56 26.99
C ASN A 112 -1.01 0.03 26.88
N GLU A 113 -0.87 -0.52 25.68
CA GLU A 113 -0.80 -1.96 25.41
C GLU A 113 0.39 -2.63 26.14
N ALA A 114 1.48 -1.89 26.36
CA ALA A 114 2.61 -2.35 27.17
C ALA A 114 2.35 -2.34 28.70
N HIS A 115 1.31 -1.62 29.16
CA HIS A 115 1.03 -1.40 30.59
C HIS A 115 -0.22 -2.11 31.10
N SER A 116 -1.06 -2.67 30.23
CA SER A 116 -2.34 -3.29 30.62
C SER A 116 -2.28 -4.82 30.55
N LEU A 117 -1.57 -5.44 31.50
CA LEU A 117 -1.57 -6.91 31.70
C LEU A 117 -2.89 -7.44 32.28
N THR A 118 -3.79 -6.56 32.73
CA THR A 118 -4.95 -6.92 33.55
C THR A 118 -6.29 -6.89 32.81
N HIS A 119 -6.37 -6.35 31.59
CA HIS A 119 -7.60 -6.35 30.79
C HIS A 119 -7.32 -6.96 29.42
N PRO A 120 -8.06 -8.01 28.98
CA PRO A 120 -7.88 -8.56 27.66
C PRO A 120 -8.24 -7.48 26.63
N LEU A 121 -7.22 -6.96 25.94
CA LEU A 121 -7.39 -5.97 24.89
C LEU A 121 -8.31 -6.53 23.80
N PRO A 122 -9.21 -5.72 23.23
CA PRO A 122 -10.03 -6.15 22.10
C PRO A 122 -9.13 -6.58 20.94
N ARG A 123 -9.42 -7.75 20.37
CA ARG A 123 -8.64 -8.29 19.25
C ARG A 123 -8.76 -7.36 18.04
N LEU A 124 -7.63 -6.81 17.59
CA LEU A 124 -7.55 -5.97 16.39
C LEU A 124 -8.01 -6.76 15.15
N PRO A 125 -8.63 -6.09 14.15
CA PRO A 125 -9.03 -6.76 12.93
C PRO A 125 -7.79 -7.21 12.15
N ALA A 126 -7.76 -8.49 11.74
CA ALA A 126 -6.68 -9.03 10.93
C ALA A 126 -6.57 -8.28 9.58
N LEU A 127 -5.39 -7.71 9.32
CA LEU A 127 -5.10 -7.07 8.03
C LEU A 127 -4.62 -8.10 7.01
N PRO A 128 -5.08 -8.03 5.75
CA PRO A 128 -4.68 -8.98 4.73
C PRO A 128 -3.19 -8.84 4.40
N ARG A 129 -2.49 -9.96 4.22
CA ARG A 129 -1.09 -9.96 3.77
C ARG A 129 -0.97 -9.31 2.38
N ARG A 130 -0.13 -8.28 2.29
CA ARG A 130 0.16 -7.57 1.04
C ARG A 130 1.13 -8.37 0.17
N ARG A 131 0.91 -8.40 -1.14
CA ARG A 131 1.73 -9.14 -2.11
C ARG A 131 2.85 -8.27 -2.65
N TRP A 132 3.73 -7.79 -1.77
CA TRP A 132 4.82 -6.88 -2.12
C TRP A 132 5.76 -7.41 -3.21
N TRP A 133 6.01 -8.73 -3.21
CA TRP A 133 6.82 -9.36 -4.25
C TRP A 133 6.27 -9.10 -5.67
N ALA A 134 4.94 -9.09 -5.84
CA ALA A 134 4.31 -8.88 -7.14
C ALA A 134 4.44 -7.42 -7.59
N VAL A 135 4.40 -6.48 -6.64
CA VAL A 135 4.61 -5.05 -6.91
C VAL A 135 6.06 -4.79 -7.31
N TRP A 136 7.03 -5.38 -6.60
CA TRP A 136 8.44 -5.30 -6.95
C TRP A 136 8.74 -5.93 -8.30
N LEU A 137 8.20 -7.13 -8.57
CA LEU A 137 8.37 -7.82 -9.85
C LEU A 137 7.79 -7.01 -11.01
N THR A 138 6.57 -6.51 -10.86
CA THR A 138 5.91 -5.67 -11.87
C THR A 138 6.71 -4.37 -12.08
N GLY A 139 7.11 -3.69 -11.00
CA GLY A 139 7.89 -2.45 -11.08
C GLY A 139 9.24 -2.64 -11.76
N ALA A 140 9.98 -3.70 -11.40
CA ALA A 140 11.25 -4.03 -12.04
C ALA A 140 11.07 -4.38 -13.53
N THR A 141 10.03 -5.16 -13.87
CA THR A 141 9.72 -5.53 -15.26
C THR A 141 9.41 -4.29 -16.10
N LEU A 142 8.56 -3.39 -15.60
CA LEU A 142 8.24 -2.13 -16.27
C LEU A 142 9.46 -1.22 -16.44
N PHE A 143 10.32 -1.17 -15.42
CA PHE A 143 11.56 -0.39 -15.48
C PHE A 143 12.52 -0.92 -16.56
N VAL A 144 12.73 -2.25 -16.62
CA VAL A 144 13.56 -2.88 -17.66
C VAL A 144 12.98 -2.66 -19.06
N LEU A 145 11.66 -2.77 -19.21
CA LEU A 145 10.98 -2.48 -20.48
C LEU A 145 11.21 -1.03 -20.90
N ALA A 146 11.01 -0.07 -19.99
CA ALA A 146 11.24 1.35 -20.24
C ALA A 146 12.70 1.65 -20.63
N ALA A 147 13.66 1.01 -19.96
CA ALA A 147 15.08 1.15 -20.29
C ALA A 147 15.40 0.55 -21.67
N SER A 148 14.82 -0.60 -22.02
CA SER A 148 15.02 -1.23 -23.33
C SER A 148 14.48 -0.35 -24.48
N LEU A 149 13.34 0.32 -24.25
CA LEU A 149 12.76 1.26 -25.20
C LEU A 149 13.68 2.45 -25.44
N GLY A 150 14.22 3.04 -24.38
CA GLY A 150 15.19 4.14 -24.49
C GLY A 150 16.49 3.72 -25.20
N ASN A 151 16.98 2.50 -24.96
CA ASN A 151 18.19 2.02 -25.62
C ASN A 151 18.00 1.83 -27.13
N ASN A 152 16.85 1.28 -27.54
CA ASN A 152 16.52 1.11 -28.97
C ASN A 152 16.38 2.46 -29.71
N MET A 153 15.97 3.53 -29.04
CA MET A 153 15.95 4.89 -29.62
C MET A 153 17.35 5.48 -29.85
N SER A 154 18.37 5.05 -29.08
CA SER A 154 19.73 5.58 -29.21
C SER A 154 20.55 4.97 -30.36
N VAL A 155 20.08 3.85 -30.92
CA VAL A 155 20.75 3.06 -31.95
C VAL A 155 20.14 3.27 -33.34
N ALA A 156 18.96 3.88 -33.42
CA ALA A 156 18.28 4.28 -34.66
C ALA A 156 18.69 5.70 -35.09
#